data_AF-A0A2E7RPB5-F1
#
_entry.id   AF-A0A2E7RPB5-F1
#
_cell.length_a   1.000
_cell.length_b   1.000
_cell.length_c   1.000
_cell.angle_alpha   90.00
_cell.angle_beta   90.00
_cell.angle_gamma   90.00
#
_symmetry.space_group_name_H-M   'P 1'
#
loop_
_entity.id
_entity.type
_entity.pdbx_description
1 polymer ?
#
loop_
_entity_poly.entity_id
_entity_poly.type
_entity_poly.pdbx_seq_one_letter_code
_entity_poly.pdbx_strand_id
1 'polypeptide(L)' 'EVLNNDLKLENEAIPDLKEAIILCESVKDFVSRDLLKSILESEEEHVDHLETQLELVQRVGNENFLQSLISA' A
#
# COMPACT_ATOMS: atom_id res chain seq x y z
N GLU A 1 -3.94 -11.45 -10.15
CA GLU A 1 -5.15 -11.54 -9.31
C GLU A 1 -4.85 -11.08 -7.88
N VAL A 2 -3.91 -11.74 -7.18
CA VAL A 2 -3.50 -11.34 -5.81
C VAL A 2 -2.95 -9.90 -5.74
N LEU A 3 -1.89 -9.57 -6.50
CA LEU A 3 -1.29 -8.21 -6.49
C LEU A 3 -2.30 -7.08 -6.80
N ASN A 4 -3.27 -7.34 -7.69
CA ASN A 4 -4.31 -6.36 -8.01
C ASN A 4 -5.35 -6.23 -6.89
N ASN A 5 -5.66 -7.33 -6.20
CA ASN A 5 -6.57 -7.30 -5.06
C ASN A 5 -5.93 -6.58 -3.88
N ASP A 6 -4.64 -6.80 -3.64
CA ASP A 6 -3.88 -6.11 -2.61
C ASP A 6 -3.81 -4.61 -2.93
N LEU A 7 -3.46 -4.25 -4.18
CA LEU A 7 -3.44 -2.84 -4.60
C LEU A 7 -4.81 -2.17 -4.46
N LYS A 8 -5.89 -2.91 -4.74
CA LYS A 8 -7.25 -2.40 -4.54
C LYS A 8 -7.53 -2.13 -3.06
N LEU A 9 -7.13 -3.05 -2.18
CA LEU A 9 -7.31 -2.89 -0.74
C LEU A 9 -6.56 -1.65 -0.23
N GLU A 10 -5.32 -1.44 -0.67
CA GLU A 10 -4.54 -0.25 -0.27
C GLU A 10 -5.18 1.06 -0.75
N ASN A 11 -5.70 1.07 -1.97
CA ASN A 11 -6.41 2.23 -2.52
C ASN A 11 -7.74 2.53 -1.78
N GLU A 12 -8.33 1.53 -1.12
CA GLU A 12 -9.49 1.72 -0.24
C GLU A 12 -9.05 2.19 1.17
N ALA A 13 -7.92 1.72 1.69
CA ALA A 13 -7.42 2.07 3.02
C ALA A 13 -6.87 3.51 3.13
N ILE A 14 -6.16 4.00 2.09
CA ILE A 14 -5.53 5.33 2.11
C ILE A 14 -6.54 6.47 2.33
N PRO A 15 -7.70 6.53 1.64
CA PRO A 15 -8.73 7.53 1.91
C PRO A 15 -9.24 7.48 3.35
N ASP A 16 -9.52 6.28 3.88
CA ASP A 16 -10.01 6.08 5.25
C ASP A 16 -8.99 6.59 6.28
N LEU A 17 -7.70 6.31 6.08
CA LEU A 17 -6.61 6.82 6.93
C LEU A 17 -6.53 8.35 6.87
N LYS A 18 -6.63 8.94 5.68
CA LYS A 18 -6.60 10.41 5.50
C LYS A 18 -7.78 11.08 6.22
N GLU A 19 -8.98 10.51 6.13
CA GLU A 19 -10.16 11.00 6.87
C GLU A 19 -10.00 10.85 8.38
N ALA A 20 -9.50 9.70 8.85
CA ALA A 20 -9.26 9.46 10.27
C ALA A 20 -8.22 10.41 10.87
N ILE A 21 -7.15 10.72 10.14
CA ILE A 21 -6.14 11.71 10.54
C ILE A 21 -6.77 13.10 10.73
N ILE A 22 -7.63 13.53 9.79
CA ILE A 22 -8.35 14.81 9.90
C ILE A 22 -9.27 14.82 11.13
N LEU A 23 -9.97 13.72 11.39
CA LEU A 23 -10.83 13.58 12.56
C LEU A 23 -10.01 13.71 13.86
N CYS A 24 -8.91 12.96 13.99
CA CYS A 24 -8.02 13.00 15.15
C CYS A 24 -7.48 14.42 15.40
N GLU A 25 -7.03 15.12 14.36
CA GLU A 25 -6.57 16.52 14.47
C GLU A 25 -7.70 17.45 14.97
N SER A 26 -8.93 17.28 14.47
CA SER A 26 -10.08 18.13 14.84
C SER A 26 -10.46 18.03 16.33
N VAL A 27 -10.25 16.87 16.94
CA VAL A 27 -10.50 16.62 18.37
C VAL A 27 -9.24 16.72 19.23
N LYS A 28 -8.11 17.15 18.64
CA LYS A 28 -6.80 17.30 19.29
C LYS A 28 -6.24 15.97 19.84
N ASP A 29 -6.59 14.85 19.23
CA ASP A 29 -5.97 13.55 19.51
C ASP A 29 -4.71 13.37 18.66
N PHE A 30 -3.62 13.99 19.11
CA PHE A 30 -2.36 14.01 18.35
C PHE A 30 -1.62 12.67 18.37
N VAL A 31 -1.83 11.83 19.39
CA VAL A 31 -1.15 10.53 19.50
C VAL A 31 -1.72 9.55 18.49
N SER A 32 -3.06 9.46 18.41
CA SER A 32 -3.70 8.62 17.39
C SER A 32 -3.41 9.14 15.99
N ARG A 33 -3.41 10.47 15.79
CA ARG A 33 -3.03 11.08 14.50
C ARG A 33 -1.64 10.65 14.05
N ASP A 34 -0.63 10.73 14.93
CA ASP A 34 0.75 10.38 14.57
C ASP A 34 0.91 8.90 14.25
N LEU A 35 0.21 8.03 14.98
CA LEU A 35 0.14 6.60 14.66
C LEU A 35 -0.47 6.38 13.27
N LEU A 36 -1.66 6.96 13.01
CA LEU A 36 -2.33 6.82 11.72
C LEU A 36 -1.51 7.39 10.56
N LYS A 37 -0.75 8.48 10.79
CA LYS A 37 0.17 9.02 9.80
C LYS A 37 1.30 8.03 9.47
N SER A 38 1.89 7.39 10.47
CA SER A 38 2.93 6.38 10.21
C SER A 38 2.42 5.16 9.45
N ILE A 39 1.15 4.77 9.70
CA ILE A 39 0.48 3.72 8.92
C ILE A 39 0.26 4.19 7.48
N LEU A 40 -0.25 5.41 7.29
CA LEU A 40 -0.46 5.97 5.96
C LEU A 40 0.83 6.01 5.12
N GLU A 41 1.96 6.41 5.72
CA GLU A 41 3.26 6.36 5.06
C GLU A 41 3.63 4.94 4.61
N SER A 42 3.37 3.93 5.46
CA SER A 42 3.58 2.51 5.11
C SER A 42 2.67 2.04 3.97
N GLU A 43 1.39 2.43 3.96
CA GLU A 43 0.47 2.01 2.88
C GLU A 43 0.82 2.67 1.54
N GLU A 44 1.30 3.93 1.56
CA GLU A 44 1.80 4.58 0.33
C GLU A 44 3.06 3.89 -0.21
N GLU A 45 3.96 3.40 0.66
CA GLU A 45 5.09 2.54 0.26
C GLU A 45 4.63 1.18 -0.28
N HIS A 46 3.59 0.58 0.31
CA HIS A 46 3.00 -0.66 -0.20
C HIS A 46 2.41 -0.50 -1.60
N VAL A 47 1.72 0.61 -1.86
CA VAL A 47 1.20 0.93 -3.21
C VAL A 47 2.33 1.01 -4.23
N ASP A 48 3.40 1.76 -3.95
CA ASP A 48 4.56 1.89 -4.84
C ASP A 48 5.20 0.53 -5.14
N HIS A 49 5.34 -0.31 -4.11
CA HIS A 49 5.85 -1.67 -4.27
C HIS A 49 4.96 -2.51 -5.20
N LEU A 50 3.64 -2.52 -4.97
CA LEU A 50 2.68 -3.30 -5.74
C LEU A 50 2.61 -2.85 -7.20
N GLU A 51 2.61 -1.55 -7.45
CA GLU A 51 2.65 -0.98 -8.80
C GLU A 51 3.95 -1.38 -9.53
N THR A 52 5.08 -1.34 -8.84
CA THR A 52 6.37 -1.82 -9.37
C THR A 52 6.32 -3.31 -9.72
N GLN A 53 5.74 -4.16 -8.85
CA GLN A 53 5.61 -5.59 -9.14
C GLN A 53 4.71 -5.83 -10.36
N LEU A 54 3.59 -5.10 -10.48
CA LEU A 54 2.69 -5.20 -11.62
C LEU A 54 3.37 -4.75 -12.93
N GLU A 55 4.16 -3.67 -12.90
CA GLU A 55 4.95 -3.24 -14.06
C GLU A 55 5.99 -4.30 -14.44
N LEU A 56 6.67 -4.89 -13.45
CA LEU A 56 7.65 -5.96 -13.69
C LEU A 56 7.00 -7.17 -14.37
N VAL A 57 5.83 -7.61 -13.89
CA VAL A 57 5.06 -8.70 -14.53
C VAL A 57 4.76 -8.38 -15.99
N GLN A 58 4.39 -7.14 -16.32
CA GLN A 58 4.12 -6.73 -17.70
C GLN A 58 5.38 -6.73 -18.57
N ARG A 59 6.53 -6.39 -17.99
CA ARG A 59 7.80 -6.26 -18.72
C ARG A 59 8.50 -7.59 -18.98
N VAL A 60 8.53 -8.48 -17.98
CA VAL A 60 9.26 -9.76 -18.10
C VAL A 60 8.36 -10.95 -18.41
N GLY A 61 7.05 -10.79 -18.26
CA GLY A 61 6.07 -11.87 -18.38
C GLY A 61 5.93 -12.69 -17.09
N ASN A 62 4.76 -13.29 -16.91
CA ASN A 62 4.37 -13.95 -15.66
C ASN A 62 5.32 -15.09 -15.25
N GLU A 63 5.77 -15.91 -16.20
CA GLU A 63 6.66 -17.04 -15.91
C GLU A 63 8.03 -16.59 -15.37
N ASN A 64 8.65 -15.59 -16.02
CA ASN A 64 9.95 -15.06 -15.60
C ASN A 64 9.84 -14.32 -14.26
N PHE A 65 8.73 -13.60 -14.04
CA PHE A 65 8.46 -12.96 -12.76
C PHE A 65 8.36 -13.99 -11.64
N LEU A 66 7.53 -15.04 -11.80
CA LEU A 66 7.39 -16.10 -10.80
C LEU A 66 8.70 -16.84 -10.55
N GLN A 67 9.51 -17.08 -11.59
CA GLN A 67 10.82 -17.70 -11.44
C GLN A 67 11.77 -16.84 -10.59
N SER A 68 11.69 -15.51 -10.69
CA SER A 68 12.50 -14.59 -9.88
C SER A 68 12.15 -14.58 -8.39
N LEU A 69 10.96 -15.06 -8.02
CA LEU A 69 10.48 -15.15 -6.63
C LEU A 69 10.90 -16.44 -5.92
N ILE A 70 11.50 -17.40 -6.63
CA ILE A 70 11.97 -18.66 -6.06
C ILE A 70 13.40 -18.46 -5.55
N SER A 71 13.62 -18.74 -4.26
CA SER A 71 14.96 -18.78 -3.67
C SER A 71 15.76 -19.97 -4.19
N ALA A 72 17.07 -19.80 -4.37
CA ALA A 72 18.00 -20.88 -4.72
C ALA A 72 18.16 -21.91 -3.59
#